data_AF-A0AA38IBL3-F1
#
_entry.id   AF-A0AA38IBL3-F1
#
_cell.length_a   1.000
_cell.length_b   1.000
_cell.length_c   1.000
_cell.angle_alpha   90.00
_cell.angle_beta   90.00
_cell.angle_gamma   90.00
#
_symmetry.space_group_name_H-M   'P 1'
#
loop_
_entity.id
_entity.type
_entity.pdbx_description
1 polymer ?
#
loop_
_entity_poly.entity_id
_entity_poly.type
_entity_poly.pdbx_seq_one_letter_code
_entity_poly.pdbx_strand_id
1 'polypeptide(L)'
;MVVLGKKVRKVKGFQYLGYTLKSNNSDRAHTQEMVQKANKVGWGVGERKFGHDNKRRMTMFDSLIKSVFMYEADIWGWREYEEIERVKEKYLKWTLGLEKYTPAYIVREETKRETMRVEAGKRAVGFEEKFSEIGDCKILQECWK
;
A
#
# COMPACT_ATOMS: atom_id res chain seq x y z
N MET A 1 -33.18 1.98 7.12
CA MET A 1 -33.02 2.55 5.77
C MET A 1 -33.31 1.43 4.78
N VAL A 2 -34.22 1.64 3.84
CA VAL A 2 -34.58 0.65 2.82
C VAL A 2 -34.05 1.19 1.50
N VAL A 3 -33.17 0.43 0.86
CA VAL A 3 -32.64 0.76 -0.47
C VAL A 3 -33.10 -0.36 -1.38
N LEU A 4 -33.79 -0.03 -2.48
CA LEU A 4 -34.36 -1.00 -3.44
C LEU A 4 -35.21 -2.09 -2.77
N GLY A 5 -36.07 -1.71 -1.80
CA GLY A 5 -36.99 -2.65 -1.13
C GLY A 5 -36.34 -3.59 -0.10
N LYS A 6 -35.01 -3.56 0.08
CA LYS A 6 -34.31 -4.39 1.08
C LYS A 6 -33.94 -3.57 2.32
N LYS A 7 -34.17 -4.12 3.52
CA LYS A 7 -33.72 -3.52 4.79
C LYS A 7 -32.19 -3.53 4.83
N VAL A 8 -31.59 -2.35 4.79
CA VAL A 8 -30.14 -2.19 4.89
C VAL A 8 -29.73 -2.09 6.36
N ARG A 9 -28.75 -2.91 6.77
CA ARG A 9 -28.18 -2.90 8.11
C ARG A 9 -27.03 -1.88 8.17
N LYS A 10 -27.04 -0.99 9.16
CA LYS A 10 -25.86 -0.16 9.48
C LYS A 10 -24.80 -1.07 10.10
N VAL A 11 -23.63 -1.15 9.46
CA VAL A 11 -22.47 -1.90 9.95
C VAL A 11 -21.32 -0.92 10.21
N LYS A 12 -20.51 -1.18 11.23
CA LYS A 12 -19.37 -0.33 11.60
C LYS A 12 -18.23 -0.37 10.56
N GLY A 13 -18.17 -1.44 9.76
CA GLY A 13 -17.26 -1.57 8.62
C GLY A 13 -17.61 -2.79 7.79
N PHE A 14 -17.20 -2.79 6.53
CA PHE A 14 -17.43 -3.87 5.59
C PHE A 14 -16.26 -3.97 4.61
N GLN A 15 -16.07 -5.16 4.03
CA GLN A 15 -15.01 -5.39 3.06
C GLN A 15 -15.59 -5.25 1.63
N TYR A 16 -14.91 -4.48 0.79
CA TYR A 16 -15.27 -4.28 -0.61
C TYR A 16 -14.02 -4.42 -1.47
N LEU A 17 -14.06 -5.36 -2.43
CA LEU A 17 -12.95 -5.68 -3.34
C LEU A 17 -11.61 -6.02 -2.69
N GLY A 18 -11.54 -6.15 -1.36
CA GLY A 18 -10.28 -6.37 -0.63
C GLY A 18 -9.94 -5.24 0.33
N TYR A 19 -10.56 -4.07 0.18
CA TYR A 19 -10.45 -2.94 1.10
C TYR A 19 -11.45 -3.03 2.24
N THR A 20 -11.02 -2.71 3.46
CA THR A 20 -11.89 -2.65 4.64
C THR A 20 -12.34 -1.22 4.87
N LEU A 21 -13.55 -0.89 4.42
CA LEU A 21 -14.18 0.40 4.66
C LEU A 21 -14.74 0.44 6.08
N LYS A 22 -14.39 1.48 6.84
CA LYS A 22 -14.94 1.72 8.18
C LYS A 22 -15.79 2.99 8.20
N SER A 23 -16.76 3.03 9.09
CA SER A 23 -17.66 4.17 9.24
C SER A 23 -16.97 5.48 9.62
N ASN A 24 -15.75 5.42 10.16
CA ASN A 24 -14.90 6.57 10.51
C ASN A 24 -13.93 6.96 9.38
N ASN A 25 -14.05 6.34 8.20
CA ASN A 25 -13.16 6.52 7.05
C ASN A 25 -11.66 6.37 7.39
N SER A 26 -11.34 5.49 8.36
CA SER A 26 -9.95 5.25 8.75
C SER A 26 -9.34 4.11 7.95
N ASP A 27 -8.26 4.39 7.24
CA ASP A 27 -7.56 3.43 6.37
C ASP A 27 -6.53 2.60 7.13
N ARG A 28 -6.28 2.91 8.41
CA ARG A 28 -5.28 2.23 9.26
C ARG A 28 -5.45 0.71 9.30
N ALA A 29 -6.69 0.22 9.28
CA ALA A 29 -6.94 -1.22 9.28
C ALA A 29 -6.38 -1.88 8.01
N HIS A 30 -6.62 -1.24 6.86
CA HIS A 30 -6.08 -1.69 5.59
C HIS A 30 -4.55 -1.58 5.55
N THR A 31 -3.98 -0.46 6.03
CA THR A 31 -2.52 -0.30 6.16
C THR A 31 -1.88 -1.43 6.98
N GLN A 32 -2.49 -1.77 8.12
CA GLN A 32 -2.00 -2.87 8.96
C GLN A 32 -2.10 -4.22 8.27
N GLU A 33 -3.18 -4.49 7.54
CA GLU A 33 -3.31 -5.71 6.73
C GLU A 33 -2.24 -5.79 5.63
N MET A 34 -1.97 -4.68 4.93
CA MET A 34 -0.89 -4.61 3.93
C MET A 34 0.48 -4.89 4.55
N VAL A 35 0.78 -4.29 5.70
CA VAL A 35 2.02 -4.52 6.46
C VAL A 35 2.15 -6.00 6.84
N GLN A 36 1.08 -6.64 7.30
CA GLN A 36 1.10 -8.07 7.62
C GLN A 36 1.34 -8.95 6.39
N LYS A 37 0.67 -8.65 5.27
CA LYS A 37 0.86 -9.36 3.99
C LYS A 37 2.30 -9.20 3.48
N ALA A 38 2.82 -7.98 3.48
CA ALA A 38 4.19 -7.67 3.07
C ALA A 38 5.24 -8.40 3.90
N ASN A 39 5.09 -8.43 5.23
CA ASN A 39 5.99 -9.18 6.10
C ASN A 39 5.96 -10.69 5.83
N LYS A 40 4.77 -11.27 5.63
CA LYS A 40 4.63 -12.70 5.29
C LYS A 40 5.34 -13.04 3.98
N VAL A 41 5.17 -12.20 2.95
CA VAL A 41 5.80 -12.41 1.65
C VAL A 41 7.31 -12.21 1.73
N GLY A 42 7.77 -11.11 2.32
CA GLY A 42 9.19 -10.77 2.38
C GLY A 42 10.03 -11.82 3.11
N TRP A 43 9.67 -12.15 4.34
CA TRP A 43 10.43 -13.08 5.17
C TRP A 43 10.10 -14.53 4.81
N GLY A 44 8.81 -14.84 4.62
CA GLY A 44 8.38 -16.20 4.34
C GLY A 44 8.84 -16.71 2.98
N VAL A 45 8.80 -15.90 1.92
CA VAL A 45 9.17 -16.36 0.57
C VAL A 45 10.61 -15.98 0.23
N GLY A 46 11.06 -14.79 0.62
CA GLY A 46 12.35 -14.25 0.23
C GLY A 46 13.51 -15.04 0.82
N GLU A 47 13.44 -15.37 2.11
CA GLU A 47 14.51 -16.08 2.80
C GLU A 47 14.65 -17.52 2.30
N ARG A 48 13.52 -18.21 2.09
CA ARG A 48 13.51 -19.60 1.60
C ARG A 48 13.97 -19.75 0.15
N LYS A 49 13.66 -18.79 -0.73
CA LYS A 49 13.93 -18.93 -2.18
C LYS A 49 15.21 -18.24 -2.65
N PHE A 50 15.61 -17.15 -2.00
CA PHE A 50 16.63 -16.24 -2.53
C PHE A 50 17.69 -15.89 -1.47
N GLY A 51 18.04 -16.81 -0.56
CA GLY A 51 19.19 -16.65 0.37
C GLY A 51 20.35 -15.90 -0.28
N HIS A 52 21.03 -14.94 0.33
CA HIS A 52 22.16 -14.13 -0.20
C HIS A 52 22.13 -13.48 -1.61
N ASP A 53 21.20 -13.78 -2.53
CA ASP A 53 21.11 -13.08 -3.83
C ASP A 53 20.35 -11.76 -3.67
N ASN A 54 21.12 -10.71 -3.41
CA ASN A 54 20.59 -9.37 -3.15
C ASN A 54 19.84 -8.78 -4.35
N LYS A 55 20.24 -9.10 -5.58
CA LYS A 55 19.56 -8.59 -6.79
C LYS A 55 18.16 -9.18 -6.90
N ARG A 56 18.03 -10.49 -6.75
CA ARG A 56 16.71 -11.16 -6.81
C ARG A 56 15.80 -10.74 -5.67
N ARG A 57 16.34 -10.54 -4.47
CA ARG A 57 15.59 -10.00 -3.32
C ARG A 57 15.05 -8.59 -3.60
N MET A 58 15.83 -7.75 -4.26
CA MET A 58 15.38 -6.41 -4.64
C MET A 58 14.28 -6.47 -5.70
N THR A 59 14.42 -7.32 -6.73
CA THR A 59 13.35 -7.54 -7.72
C THR A 59 12.09 -8.11 -7.08
N MET A 60 12.23 -8.97 -6.07
CA MET A 60 11.11 -9.52 -5.32
C MET A 60 10.36 -8.44 -4.54
N PHE A 61 11.08 -7.46 -3.97
CA PHE A 61 10.45 -6.31 -3.34
C PHE A 61 9.59 -5.54 -4.33
N ASP A 62 10.16 -5.21 -5.48
CA ASP A 62 9.49 -4.39 -6.50
C ASP A 62 8.28 -5.11 -7.12
N SER A 63 8.32 -6.43 -7.23
CA SER A 63 7.23 -7.23 -7.83
C SER A 63 6.12 -7.61 -6.84
N LEU A 64 6.45 -8.01 -5.61
CA LEU A 64 5.48 -8.56 -4.66
C LEU A 64 5.13 -7.61 -3.53
N ILE A 65 6.12 -7.00 -2.88
CA ILE A 65 5.86 -6.15 -1.71
C ILE A 65 5.29 -4.81 -2.17
N LYS A 66 5.93 -4.19 -3.17
CA LYS A 66 5.45 -2.95 -3.76
C LYS A 66 4.07 -3.11 -4.40
N SER A 67 3.75 -4.25 -5.03
CA SER A 67 2.41 -4.48 -5.57
C SER A 67 1.34 -4.60 -4.49
N VAL A 68 1.64 -5.23 -3.35
CA VAL A 68 0.73 -5.27 -2.19
C VAL A 68 0.47 -3.87 -1.65
N PHE A 69 1.50 -3.03 -1.53
CA PHE A 69 1.31 -1.65 -1.07
C PHE A 69 0.57 -0.81 -2.10
N MET A 70 0.95 -0.87 -3.37
CA MET A 70 0.32 -0.07 -4.43
C MET A 70 -1.12 -0.49 -4.74
N TYR A 71 -1.59 -1.59 -4.18
CA TYR A 71 -2.99 -1.95 -4.22
C TYR A 71 -3.81 -0.88 -3.50
N GLU A 72 -4.76 -0.28 -4.23
CA GLU A 72 -5.67 0.74 -3.69
C GLU A 72 -4.95 2.01 -3.18
N ALA A 73 -3.72 2.26 -3.67
CA ALA A 73 -2.99 3.51 -3.42
C ALA A 73 -3.77 4.75 -3.89
N ASP A 74 -4.72 4.59 -4.81
CA ASP A 74 -5.60 5.66 -5.26
C ASP A 74 -6.49 6.19 -4.11
N ILE A 75 -6.81 5.34 -3.13
CA ILE A 75 -7.66 5.67 -1.97
C ILE A 75 -6.81 6.25 -0.83
N TRP A 76 -5.72 5.55 -0.45
CA TRP A 76 -4.96 5.89 0.75
C TRP A 76 -3.71 6.75 0.46
N GLY A 77 -3.27 6.87 -0.79
CA GLY A 77 -1.98 7.45 -1.20
C GLY A 77 -1.78 8.93 -0.88
N TRP A 78 -2.84 9.63 -0.49
CA TRP A 78 -2.80 11.00 0.01
C TRP A 78 -2.21 11.13 1.43
N ARG A 79 -2.16 10.02 2.18
CA ARG A 79 -1.67 10.00 3.56
C ARG A 79 -0.32 9.29 3.64
N GLU A 80 0.53 9.81 4.51
CA GLU A 80 1.79 9.15 4.85
C GLU A 80 1.59 8.13 5.98
N TYR A 81 2.08 6.92 5.76
CA TYR A 81 2.09 5.85 6.75
C TYR A 81 3.52 5.44 7.05
N GLU A 82 4.04 5.88 8.20
CA GLU A 82 5.37 5.48 8.68
C GLU A 82 5.54 3.96 8.77
N GLU A 83 4.47 3.23 9.07
CA GLU A 83 4.49 1.77 9.16
C GLU A 83 4.90 1.11 7.84
N ILE A 84 4.46 1.67 6.70
CA ILE A 84 4.81 1.18 5.36
C ILE A 84 6.30 1.44 5.09
N GLU A 85 6.77 2.65 5.37
CA GLU A 85 8.19 3.00 5.22
C GLU A 85 9.09 2.13 6.09
N ARG A 86 8.69 1.86 7.34
CA ARG A 86 9.43 0.97 8.24
C ARG A 86 9.55 -0.44 7.67
N VAL A 87 8.52 -0.98 7.02
CA VAL A 87 8.60 -2.31 6.37
C VAL A 87 9.61 -2.28 5.22
N LYS A 88 9.57 -1.25 4.38
CA LYS A 88 10.51 -1.08 3.28
C LYS A 88 11.94 -0.97 3.77
N GLU A 89 12.22 -0.09 4.73
CA GLU A 89 13.55 0.06 5.32
C GLU A 89 14.05 -1.24 5.93
N LYS A 90 13.19 -1.96 6.66
CA LYS A 90 13.53 -3.25 7.25
C LYS A 90 13.88 -4.28 6.17
N TYR A 91 13.15 -4.29 5.06
CA TYR A 91 13.42 -5.19 3.93
C TYR A 91 14.72 -4.83 3.22
N LEU A 92 15.00 -3.54 3.02
CA LEU A 92 16.24 -3.07 2.39
C LEU A 92 17.46 -3.40 3.27
N LYS A 93 17.39 -3.15 4.57
CA LYS A 93 18.44 -3.55 5.52
C LYS A 93 18.73 -5.04 5.45
N TRP A 94 17.69 -5.87 5.48
CA TRP A 94 17.83 -7.32 5.36
C TRP A 94 18.41 -7.76 4.01
N THR A 95 18.00 -7.11 2.92
CA THR A 95 18.50 -7.39 1.57
C THR A 95 19.97 -7.03 1.42
N LEU A 96 20.41 -5.94 2.05
CA LEU A 96 21.80 -5.47 2.00
C LEU A 96 22.70 -6.11 3.06
N GLY A 97 22.14 -6.92 3.97
CA GLY A 97 22.89 -7.51 5.09
C GLY A 97 23.30 -6.49 6.16
N LEU A 98 22.58 -5.37 6.25
CA LEU A 98 22.82 -4.32 7.25
C LEU A 98 22.29 -4.72 8.62
N GLU A 99 22.89 -4.16 9.66
CA GLU A 99 22.41 -4.34 11.02
C GLU A 99 21.02 -3.72 11.21
N LYS A 100 20.26 -4.31 12.15
CA LYS A 100 18.92 -3.83 12.51
C LYS A 100 18.93 -2.35 12.94
N TYR A 101 19.99 -1.95 13.64
CA TYR A 101 20.16 -0.62 14.22
C TYR A 101 20.69 0.42 13.25
N THR A 102 21.08 0.04 12.02
CA THR A 102 21.55 1.00 11.02
C THR A 102 20.50 2.10 10.81
N PRO A 103 20.85 3.39 10.94
CA PRO A 103 19.89 4.47 10.78
C PRO A 103 19.18 4.44 9.42
N ALA A 104 17.87 4.69 9.43
CA ALA A 104 17.01 4.64 8.24
C ALA A 104 17.41 5.64 7.16
N TYR A 105 17.90 6.82 7.54
CA TYR A 105 18.31 7.85 6.60
C TYR A 105 19.50 7.40 5.75
N ILE A 106 20.45 6.64 6.31
CA ILE A 106 21.60 6.09 5.56
C ILE A 106 21.07 5.15 4.47
N VAL A 107 20.16 4.24 4.84
CA VAL A 107 19.57 3.29 3.89
C VAL A 107 18.85 4.03 2.75
N ARG A 108 18.14 5.12 3.06
CA ARG A 108 17.46 5.95 2.05
C ARG A 108 18.45 6.60 1.09
N GLU A 109 19.50 7.23 1.60
CA GLU A 109 20.53 7.89 0.80
C GLU A 109 21.29 6.91 -0.10
N GLU A 110 21.73 5.78 0.46
CA GLU A 110 22.48 4.77 -0.29
C GLU A 110 21.66 4.11 -1.39
N THR A 111 20.37 3.83 -1.12
CA THR A 111 19.53 3.15 -2.11
C THR A 111 18.98 4.10 -3.17
N LYS A 112 18.97 5.42 -2.91
CA LYS A 112 18.40 6.47 -3.78
C LYS A 112 16.98 6.18 -4.26
N ARG A 113 16.21 5.43 -3.47
CA ARG A 113 14.83 5.03 -3.81
C ARG A 113 13.85 6.05 -3.26
N GLU A 114 12.90 6.48 -4.08
CA GLU A 114 11.79 7.34 -3.68
C GLU A 114 11.02 6.73 -2.52
N THR A 115 10.45 7.54 -1.62
CA THR A 115 9.55 7.06 -0.57
C THR A 115 8.28 6.47 -1.18
N MET A 116 7.71 5.46 -0.52
CA MET A 116 6.43 4.87 -0.88
C MET A 116 5.31 5.91 -0.90
N ARG A 117 5.39 6.94 -0.05
CA ARG A 117 4.49 8.10 -0.10
C ARG A 117 4.50 8.77 -1.47
N VAL A 118 5.68 9.04 -2.04
CA VAL A 118 5.80 9.72 -3.34
C VAL A 118 5.25 8.84 -4.45
N GLU A 119 5.58 7.55 -4.44
CA GLU A 119 5.09 6.62 -5.46
C GLU A 119 3.57 6.41 -5.39
N ALA A 120 3.01 6.28 -4.17
CA ALA A 120 1.57 6.16 -3.96
C ALA A 120 0.83 7.45 -4.34
N GLY A 121 1.40 8.61 -3.99
CA GLY A 121 0.85 9.92 -4.38
C GLY A 121 0.83 10.12 -5.89
N LYS A 122 1.91 9.77 -6.61
CA LYS A 122 1.93 9.80 -8.09
C LYS A 122 0.82 8.93 -8.68
N ARG A 123 0.54 7.78 -8.07
CA ARG A 123 -0.51 6.86 -8.54
C ARG A 123 -1.91 7.43 -8.28
N ALA A 124 -2.13 8.00 -7.10
CA ALA A 124 -3.39 8.67 -6.76
C ALA A 124 -3.67 9.86 -7.68
N VAL A 125 -2.66 10.71 -7.94
CA VAL A 125 -2.78 11.81 -8.91
C VAL A 125 -3.09 11.28 -10.32
N GLY A 126 -2.37 10.25 -10.79
CA GLY A 126 -2.64 9.67 -12.09
C GLY A 126 -4.02 9.01 -12.21
N PHE A 127 -4.62 8.58 -11.09
CA PHE A 127 -6.01 8.13 -11.06
C PHE A 127 -6.99 9.29 -11.21
N GLU A 128 -6.75 10.42 -10.52
CA GLU A 128 -7.55 11.65 -10.66
C GLU A 128 -7.47 12.24 -12.08
N GLU A 129 -6.30 12.24 -12.69
CA GLU A 129 -6.12 12.71 -14.07
C GLU A 129 -6.96 11.86 -15.04
N LYS A 130 -6.87 10.53 -14.95
CA LYS A 130 -7.71 9.61 -15.74
C LYS A 130 -9.20 9.80 -15.45
N PHE A 131 -9.55 10.08 -14.20
CA PHE A 131 -10.92 10.37 -13.81
C PHE A 131 -11.45 11.61 -14.53
N SER A 132 -10.63 12.67 -14.63
CA SER A 132 -10.98 13.91 -15.32
C SER A 132 -11.23 13.70 -16.83
N GLU A 133 -10.51 12.77 -17.45
CA GLU A 133 -10.65 12.41 -18.86
C GLU A 133 -11.89 11.55 -19.15
N ILE A 134 -12.30 10.70 -18.21
CA ILE A 134 -13.39 9.71 -18.40
C ILE A 134 -14.78 10.37 -18.40
N GLY A 135 -14.92 11.61 -17.92
CA GLY A 135 -16.00 12.57 -18.21
C GLY A 135 -17.44 12.23 -17.81
N ASP A 136 -17.94 11.02 -18.09
CA ASP A 136 -19.38 10.73 -18.24
C ASP A 136 -19.90 9.56 -17.39
N CYS A 137 -19.17 9.13 -16.37
CA CYS A 137 -19.71 8.14 -15.42
C CYS A 137 -20.56 8.82 -14.34
N LYS A 138 -21.89 8.70 -14.45
CA LYS A 138 -22.88 9.30 -13.52
C LYS A 138 -22.63 8.97 -12.04
N ILE A 139 -22.25 7.72 -11.74
CA ILE A 139 -21.92 7.25 -10.37
C ILE A 139 -20.66 7.97 -9.85
N LEU A 140 -19.67 8.14 -10.70
CA LEU A 140 -18.38 8.74 -10.34
C LEU A 140 -18.52 10.25 -10.09
N GLN A 141 -19.34 10.95 -10.88
CA GLN A 141 -19.68 12.36 -10.64
C GLN A 141 -20.45 12.57 -9.33
N GLU A 142 -21.35 11.65 -8.98
CA GLU A 142 -22.09 11.71 -7.70
C GLU A 142 -21.18 11.50 -6.49
N CYS A 143 -20.13 10.68 -6.60
CA CYS A 143 -19.17 10.45 -5.52
C CYS A 143 -18.16 11.60 -5.31
N TRP A 144 -18.05 12.53 -6.26
CA TRP A 144 -17.12 13.68 -6.19
C TRP A 144 -17.72 14.90 -5.46
N LYS A 145 -19.06 14.99 -5.38
CA LYS A 145 -19.77 16.05 -4.64
C LYS A 145 -19.72 15.83 -3.13
#